data_AF-A0A7X7LJF0-F1
#
_entry.id   AF-A0A7X7LJF0-F1
#
_cell.length_a   1.000
_cell.length_b   1.000
_cell.length_c   1.000
_cell.angle_alpha   90.00
_cell.angle_beta   90.00
_cell.angle_gamma   90.00
#
_symmetry.space_group_name_H-M   'P 1'
#
loop_
_entity.id
_entity.type
_entity.pdbx_description
1 polymer ?
#
loop_
_entity_poly.entity_id
_entity_poly.type
_entity_poly.pdbx_seq_one_letter_code
_entity_poly.pdbx_strand_id
1 'polypeptide(L)'
;MFDKITNNLKVMKNYMKHLRTLFSVLLLILLFISLNNCSKKDNNVENSESEDSNFLLGWASADITPDKPVLIHGQLYARVSEGIMDPITATALAIESGMGSSSNKTIMISVDLCVIFDGKEDGAASNLRDNVRNILKESLPEIPSEHIFLNATHTHAAPLINNDINSLEAYGIDLDIMSPSECLEFVSSLITETA
;
A
#
# COMPACT_ATOMS: atom_id res chain seq x y z
N MET A 1 53.98 -11.70 -46.41
CA MET A 1 52.55 -11.71 -46.03
C MET A 1 52.33 -12.31 -44.63
N PHE A 2 52.99 -13.43 -44.30
CA PHE A 2 52.90 -14.09 -42.98
C PHE A 2 53.41 -13.25 -41.80
N ASP A 3 54.50 -12.47 -41.95
CA ASP A 3 55.08 -11.67 -40.84
C ASP A 3 54.20 -10.50 -40.35
N LYS A 4 53.32 -9.99 -41.20
CA LYS A 4 52.40 -8.91 -40.84
C LYS A 4 51.23 -9.43 -39.99
N ILE A 5 50.81 -10.68 -40.24
CA ILE A 5 49.74 -11.35 -39.49
C ILE A 5 50.24 -11.76 -38.10
N THR A 6 51.46 -12.28 -37.99
CA THR A 6 52.06 -12.68 -36.71
C THR A 6 52.32 -11.48 -35.79
N ASN A 7 52.76 -10.33 -36.32
CA ASN A 7 52.91 -9.10 -35.55
C ASN A 7 51.57 -8.55 -35.05
N ASN A 8 50.52 -8.53 -35.89
CA ASN A 8 49.18 -8.10 -35.48
C ASN A 8 48.59 -9.00 -34.38
N LEU A 9 48.79 -10.32 -34.46
CA LEU A 9 48.38 -11.28 -33.43
C LEU A 9 49.12 -11.05 -32.10
N LYS A 10 50.41 -10.69 -32.16
CA LYS A 10 51.22 -10.39 -30.97
C LYS A 10 50.78 -9.10 -30.29
N VAL A 11 50.46 -8.06 -31.08
CA VAL A 11 49.92 -6.78 -30.59
C VAL A 11 48.52 -6.99 -29.97
N MET A 12 47.63 -7.74 -30.63
CA MET A 12 46.30 -8.06 -30.08
C MET A 12 46.39 -8.86 -28.78
N LYS A 13 47.30 -9.85 -28.68
CA LYS A 13 47.52 -10.59 -27.43
C LYS A 13 48.03 -9.68 -26.31
N ASN A 14 48.90 -8.72 -26.61
CA ASN A 14 49.37 -7.75 -25.62
C ASN A 14 48.24 -6.81 -25.18
N TYR A 15 47.41 -6.33 -26.12
CA TYR A 15 46.24 -5.50 -25.82
C TYR A 15 45.23 -6.25 -24.92
N MET A 16 44.91 -7.51 -25.24
CA MET A 16 44.03 -8.34 -24.40
C MET A 16 44.63 -8.63 -23.02
N LYS A 17 45.96 -8.76 -22.91
CA LYS A 17 46.63 -8.92 -21.61
C LYS A 17 46.51 -7.64 -20.77
N HIS A 18 46.72 -6.47 -21.37
CA HIS A 18 46.55 -5.17 -20.70
C HIS A 18 45.09 -4.89 -20.32
N LEU A 19 44.14 -5.24 -21.18
CA LEU A 19 42.71 -5.11 -20.92
C LEU A 19 42.27 -6.01 -19.76
N ARG A 20 42.78 -7.25 -19.70
CA ARG A 20 42.52 -8.17 -18.58
C ARG A 20 43.11 -7.65 -17.27
N THR A 21 44.32 -7.11 -17.28
CA THR A 21 44.90 -6.49 -16.08
C THR A 21 44.15 -5.24 -15.63
N LEU A 22 43.67 -4.41 -16.57
CA LEU A 22 42.87 -3.23 -16.26
C LEU A 22 41.53 -3.61 -15.62
N PHE A 23 40.86 -4.64 -16.17
CA PHE A 23 39.62 -5.16 -15.62
C PHE A 23 39.82 -5.77 -14.23
N SER A 24 40.90 -6.53 -14.01
CA SER A 24 41.22 -7.08 -12.69
C SER A 24 41.51 -5.99 -11.64
N VAL A 25 42.17 -4.90 -12.00
CA VAL A 25 42.41 -3.77 -11.10
C VAL A 25 41.11 -3.03 -10.78
N LEU A 26 40.25 -2.82 -11.77
CA LEU A 26 38.94 -2.19 -11.56
C LEU A 26 38.03 -3.04 -10.63
N LEU A 27 38.04 -4.35 -10.81
CA LEU A 27 37.30 -5.29 -9.95
C LEU A 27 37.81 -5.25 -8.50
N LEU A 28 39.13 -5.18 -8.30
CA LEU A 28 39.75 -5.03 -6.98
C LEU A 28 39.37 -3.70 -6.31
N ILE A 29 39.34 -2.60 -7.06
CA ILE A 29 38.92 -1.29 -6.55
C ILE A 29 37.45 -1.31 -6.11
N LEU A 30 36.56 -1.91 -6.91
CA LEU A 30 35.14 -2.08 -6.56
C LEU A 30 34.96 -2.96 -5.31
N LEU A 31 35.73 -4.04 -5.17
CA LEU A 31 35.76 -4.88 -3.97
C LEU A 31 36.21 -4.09 -2.73
N PHE A 32 37.22 -3.23 -2.86
CA PHE A 32 37.67 -2.35 -1.78
C PHE A 32 36.62 -1.31 -1.38
N ILE A 33 35.84 -0.77 -2.33
CA ILE A 33 34.75 0.16 -2.03
C ILE A 33 33.62 -0.56 -1.26
N SER A 34 33.27 -1.79 -1.67
CA SER A 34 32.25 -2.60 -0.96
C SER A 34 32.68 -3.01 0.45
N LEU A 35 33.97 -3.22 0.70
CA LEU A 35 34.48 -3.54 2.03
C LEU A 35 34.56 -2.31 2.96
N ASN A 36 34.73 -1.11 2.41
CA ASN A 36 34.76 0.14 3.18
C ASN A 36 33.36 0.73 3.47
N ASN A 37 32.30 0.20 2.86
CA ASN A 37 30.91 0.56 3.18
C ASN A 37 30.29 -0.30 4.30
N CYS A 38 31.12 -1.10 4.97
CA CYS A 38 30.72 -1.80 6.18
C CYS A 38 30.97 -0.87 7.37
N SER A 39 29.93 -0.17 7.80
CA SER A 39 29.94 0.57 9.06
C SER A 39 30.34 -0.38 10.18
N LYS A 40 31.44 -0.04 10.86
CA LYS A 40 31.99 -0.78 11.99
C LYS A 40 30.96 -0.72 13.11
N LYS A 41 30.25 -1.83 13.35
CA LYS A 41 29.45 -1.98 14.57
C LYS A 41 30.43 -2.32 15.68
N ASP A 42 30.88 -1.30 16.41
CA ASP A 42 31.69 -1.49 17.61
C ASP A 42 30.85 -2.29 18.62
N ASN A 43 31.29 -3.51 18.91
CA ASN A 43 30.73 -4.34 19.98
C ASN A 43 31.27 -3.83 21.32
N ASN A 44 30.76 -2.69 21.78
CA ASN A 44 30.84 -2.34 23.18
C ASN A 44 29.58 -2.86 23.87
N VAL A 45 29.80 -3.72 24.87
CA VAL A 45 28.79 -4.08 25.86
C VAL A 45 28.54 -2.82 26.69
N GLU A 46 27.70 -1.94 26.16
CA GLU A 46 27.05 -0.90 26.94
C GLU A 46 25.80 -1.52 27.54
N ASN A 47 25.65 -1.39 28.86
CA ASN A 47 24.35 -1.56 29.50
C ASN A 47 23.36 -0.69 28.73
N SER A 48 22.49 -1.32 27.95
CA SER A 48 21.34 -0.62 27.38
C SER A 48 20.44 -0.28 28.56
N GLU A 49 20.64 0.90 29.12
CA GLU A 49 19.50 1.72 29.50
C GLU A 49 18.54 1.63 28.33
N SER A 50 17.35 1.07 28.56
CA SER A 50 16.30 1.05 27.57
C SER A 50 16.12 2.49 27.11
N GLU A 51 16.57 2.83 25.90
CA GLU A 51 15.97 3.95 25.19
C GLU A 51 14.47 3.69 25.29
N ASP A 52 13.76 4.54 26.03
CA ASP A 52 12.31 4.51 26.11
C ASP A 52 11.80 4.66 24.68
N SER A 53 11.62 3.53 23.99
CA SER A 53 11.12 3.52 22.63
C SER A 53 9.68 3.97 22.75
N ASN A 54 9.42 5.24 22.44
CA ASN A 54 8.05 5.75 22.45
C ASN A 54 7.18 4.86 21.55
N PHE A 55 6.13 4.34 22.15
CA PHE A 55 5.10 3.57 21.46
C PHE A 55 3.77 4.26 21.71
N LEU A 56 3.25 4.91 20.67
CA LEU A 56 2.03 5.70 20.73
C LEU A 56 0.91 4.97 19.99
N LEU A 57 -0.28 5.05 20.56
CA LEU A 57 -1.50 4.51 20.01
C LEU A 57 -2.58 5.58 20.03
N GLY A 58 -3.32 5.71 18.94
CA GLY A 58 -4.51 6.52 18.84
C GLY A 58 -5.57 5.78 18.06
N TRP A 59 -6.84 5.98 18.39
CA TRP A 59 -7.94 5.42 17.61
C TRP A 59 -9.08 6.42 17.49
N ALA A 60 -9.81 6.31 16.39
CA ALA A 60 -11.04 7.06 16.16
C ALA A 60 -12.00 6.19 15.33
N SER A 61 -13.28 6.53 15.41
CA SER A 61 -14.33 5.84 14.67
C SER A 61 -15.29 6.85 14.06
N ALA A 62 -15.83 6.52 12.89
CA ALA A 62 -16.86 7.29 12.20
C ALA A 62 -18.03 6.37 11.80
N ASP A 63 -19.23 6.94 11.81
CA ASP A 63 -20.40 6.33 11.17
C ASP A 63 -20.25 6.48 9.65
N ILE A 64 -20.29 5.36 8.93
CA ILE A 64 -20.16 5.32 7.46
C ILE A 64 -21.47 4.87 6.79
N THR A 65 -22.60 4.95 7.51
CA THR A 65 -23.91 4.48 7.03
C THR A 65 -24.48 5.44 5.99
N PRO A 66 -24.78 4.98 4.76
CA PRO A 66 -25.45 5.82 3.77
C PRO A 66 -26.84 6.27 4.23
N ASP A 67 -27.21 7.49 3.86
CA ASP A 67 -28.49 8.12 4.20
C ASP A 67 -29.60 7.84 3.18
N LYS A 68 -29.29 7.12 2.10
CA LYS A 68 -30.21 6.69 1.05
C LYS A 68 -30.28 5.16 0.96
N PRO A 69 -31.35 4.61 0.35
CA PRO A 69 -31.37 3.19 0.00
C PRO A 69 -30.17 2.80 -0.85
N VAL A 70 -29.63 1.61 -0.62
CA VAL A 70 -28.45 1.06 -1.31
C VAL A 70 -28.69 -0.42 -1.65
N LEU A 71 -27.90 -0.95 -2.58
CA LEU A 71 -27.78 -2.41 -2.73
C LEU A 71 -26.98 -2.97 -1.55
N ILE A 72 -27.44 -4.07 -0.95
CA ILE A 72 -26.74 -4.79 0.11
C ILE A 72 -25.83 -5.85 -0.51
N HIS A 73 -24.58 -5.93 -0.06
CA HIS A 73 -23.59 -6.88 -0.56
C HIS A 73 -23.53 -8.18 0.26
N GLY A 74 -23.28 -9.31 -0.40
CA GLY A 74 -23.00 -10.60 0.23
C GLY A 74 -24.05 -11.70 -0.01
N GLN A 75 -25.21 -11.38 -0.59
CA GLN A 75 -26.31 -12.36 -0.71
C GLN A 75 -26.57 -12.89 -2.14
N LEU A 76 -25.70 -12.63 -3.12
CA LEU A 76 -25.77 -13.13 -4.51
C LEU A 76 -27.03 -12.76 -5.33
N TYR A 77 -27.99 -12.04 -4.75
CA TYR A 77 -29.14 -11.45 -5.44
C TYR A 77 -29.31 -9.97 -5.05
N ALA A 78 -30.03 -9.21 -5.88
CA ALA A 78 -30.32 -7.80 -5.60
C ALA A 78 -31.16 -7.67 -4.33
N ARG A 79 -30.66 -6.91 -3.35
CA ARG A 79 -31.40 -6.57 -2.15
C ARG A 79 -31.19 -5.09 -1.86
N VAL A 80 -32.28 -4.34 -1.80
CA VAL A 80 -32.24 -2.92 -1.45
C VAL A 80 -32.39 -2.78 0.07
N SER A 81 -31.66 -1.86 0.68
CA SER A 81 -31.83 -1.53 2.09
C SER A 81 -33.18 -0.85 2.35
N GLU A 82 -33.86 -1.28 3.40
CA GLU A 82 -35.18 -0.75 3.80
C GLU A 82 -35.11 0.13 5.05
N GLY A 83 -33.93 0.23 5.67
CA GLY A 83 -33.68 1.00 6.88
C GLY A 83 -32.37 0.59 7.56
N ILE A 84 -32.09 1.23 8.69
CA ILE A 84 -30.88 1.02 9.49
C ILE A 84 -31.33 0.38 10.81
N MET A 85 -30.87 -0.86 11.06
CA MET A 85 -31.04 -1.50 12.37
C MET A 85 -29.92 -1.07 13.32
N ASP A 86 -28.69 -1.19 12.85
CA ASP A 86 -27.47 -0.70 13.50
C ASP A 86 -26.63 0.05 12.46
N PRO A 87 -26.01 1.19 12.81
CA PRO A 87 -25.06 1.86 11.93
C PRO A 87 -23.86 0.98 11.60
N ILE A 88 -23.29 1.18 10.42
CA ILE A 88 -22.00 0.61 10.03
C ILE A 88 -20.89 1.63 10.30
N THR A 89 -19.74 1.16 10.77
CA THR A 89 -18.65 2.03 11.22
C THR A 89 -17.34 1.78 10.47
N ALA A 90 -16.50 2.81 10.45
CA ALA A 90 -15.07 2.71 10.23
C ALA A 90 -14.36 2.98 11.55
N THR A 91 -13.37 2.17 11.91
CA THR A 91 -12.53 2.39 13.09
C THR A 91 -11.06 2.29 12.69
N ALA A 92 -10.33 3.39 12.85
CA ALA A 92 -8.90 3.44 12.60
C ALA A 92 -8.10 3.33 13.90
N LEU A 93 -7.01 2.58 13.85
CA LEU A 93 -5.98 2.48 14.86
C LEU A 93 -4.66 2.98 14.25
N ALA A 94 -4.17 4.11 14.75
CA ALA A 94 -2.85 4.65 14.44
C ALA A 94 -1.84 4.12 15.45
N ILE A 95 -0.71 3.63 14.94
CA ILE A 95 0.39 3.07 15.72
C ILE A 95 1.67 3.79 15.30
N GLU A 96 2.38 4.36 16.27
CA GLU A 96 3.70 4.95 16.07
C GLU A 96 4.72 4.29 17.00
N SER A 97 5.87 3.90 16.44
CA SER A 97 6.98 3.32 17.18
C SER A 97 8.29 4.05 16.85
N GLY A 98 8.96 4.54 17.89
CA GLY A 98 10.19 5.33 17.79
C GLY A 98 9.94 6.82 18.07
N MET A 99 10.87 7.67 17.64
CA MET A 99 10.81 9.11 17.92
C MET A 99 11.09 9.94 16.67
N GLY A 100 10.46 11.11 16.61
CA GLY A 100 10.70 12.13 15.59
C GLY A 100 10.36 11.69 14.18
N SER A 101 11.05 12.24 13.19
CA SER A 101 10.80 11.95 11.77
C SER A 101 11.19 10.52 11.34
N SER A 102 11.94 9.80 12.17
CA SER A 102 12.35 8.41 11.92
C SER A 102 11.41 7.36 12.53
N SER A 103 10.34 7.78 13.21
CA SER A 103 9.33 6.89 13.76
C SER A 103 8.69 6.04 12.66
N ASN A 104 8.42 4.77 12.92
CA ASN A 104 7.56 3.96 12.06
C ASN A 104 6.10 4.25 12.40
N LYS A 105 5.31 4.61 11.38
CA LYS A 105 3.87 4.88 11.51
C LYS A 105 3.07 3.91 10.66
N THR A 106 1.98 3.39 11.22
CA THR A 106 1.03 2.47 10.57
C THR A 106 -0.39 2.85 10.97
N ILE A 107 -1.32 2.76 10.02
CA ILE A 107 -2.76 2.93 10.27
C ILE A 107 -3.47 1.64 9.86
N MET A 108 -4.26 1.09 10.78
CA MET A 108 -5.12 -0.06 10.52
C MET A 108 -6.58 0.37 10.64
N ILE A 109 -7.35 0.23 9.56
CA ILE A 109 -8.74 0.65 9.48
C ILE A 109 -9.62 -0.58 9.34
N SER A 110 -10.48 -0.84 10.33
CA SER A 110 -11.56 -1.82 10.23
C SER A 110 -12.83 -1.14 9.76
N VAL A 111 -13.51 -1.72 8.78
CA VAL A 111 -14.75 -1.17 8.23
C VAL A 111 -15.84 -2.24 8.17
N ASP A 112 -17.05 -1.85 8.52
CA ASP A 112 -18.24 -2.69 8.48
C ASP A 112 -18.77 -2.85 7.05
N LEU A 113 -18.01 -3.61 6.25
CA LEU A 113 -18.31 -3.95 4.85
C LEU A 113 -18.20 -5.45 4.62
N CYS A 114 -18.70 -5.91 3.48
CA CYS A 114 -18.54 -7.30 3.05
C CYS A 114 -17.09 -7.59 2.64
N VAL A 115 -16.49 -6.74 1.79
CA VAL A 115 -15.13 -6.93 1.28
C VAL A 115 -14.45 -5.58 1.07
N ILE A 116 -13.10 -5.58 1.02
CA ILE A 116 -12.33 -4.43 0.56
C ILE A 116 -11.95 -4.66 -0.89
N PHE A 117 -12.58 -3.93 -1.81
CA PHE A 117 -12.16 -3.95 -3.20
C PHE A 117 -10.81 -3.25 -3.37
N ASP A 118 -9.91 -3.91 -4.07
CA ASP A 118 -8.51 -3.52 -4.20
C ASP A 118 -8.04 -3.46 -5.67
N GLY A 119 -8.99 -3.59 -6.60
CA GLY A 119 -8.80 -3.53 -8.05
C GLY A 119 -8.22 -4.79 -8.69
N LYS A 120 -7.84 -5.82 -7.91
CA LYS A 120 -7.20 -7.03 -8.48
C LYS A 120 -8.19 -8.04 -9.07
N GLU A 121 -9.41 -8.07 -8.55
CA GLU A 121 -10.41 -9.08 -8.93
C GLU A 121 -11.19 -8.68 -10.20
N ASP A 122 -11.48 -7.39 -10.33
CA ASP A 122 -12.29 -6.80 -11.40
C ASP A 122 -11.45 -5.95 -12.39
N GLY A 123 -10.17 -5.69 -12.10
CA GLY A 123 -9.30 -4.86 -12.92
C GLY A 123 -9.67 -3.38 -12.87
N ALA A 124 -10.46 -2.99 -11.88
CA ALA A 124 -11.11 -1.71 -11.80
C ALA A 124 -10.12 -0.60 -11.38
N ALA A 125 -10.09 0.51 -12.14
CA ALA A 125 -9.13 1.58 -11.94
C ALA A 125 -9.37 2.38 -10.64
N SER A 126 -10.62 2.49 -10.21
CA SER A 126 -11.00 3.04 -8.90
C SER A 126 -11.49 1.92 -7.98
N ASN A 127 -10.99 1.88 -6.75
CA ASN A 127 -11.41 0.91 -5.74
C ASN A 127 -11.29 1.52 -4.35
N LEU A 128 -11.96 0.92 -3.36
CA LEU A 128 -12.04 1.45 -2.00
C LEU A 128 -10.65 1.65 -1.37
N ARG A 129 -9.77 0.65 -1.48
CA ARG A 129 -8.44 0.71 -0.88
C ARG A 129 -7.64 1.89 -1.43
N ASP A 130 -7.59 2.00 -2.76
CA ASP A 130 -6.75 2.98 -3.41
C ASP A 130 -7.35 4.39 -3.29
N ASN A 131 -8.68 4.55 -3.31
CA ASN A 131 -9.33 5.83 -3.04
C ASN A 131 -9.01 6.35 -1.62
N VAL A 132 -9.20 5.53 -0.58
CA VAL A 132 -8.88 5.91 0.80
C VAL A 132 -7.40 6.27 0.94
N ARG A 133 -6.50 5.46 0.38
CA ARG A 133 -5.06 5.72 0.41
C ARG A 133 -4.65 6.99 -0.32
N ASN A 134 -5.30 7.30 -1.45
CA ASN A 134 -5.02 8.52 -2.20
C ASN A 134 -5.43 9.76 -1.42
N ILE A 135 -6.62 9.76 -0.81
CA ILE A 135 -7.09 10.86 0.03
C ILE A 135 -6.17 11.05 1.23
N LEU A 136 -5.84 9.98 1.96
CA LEU A 136 -4.98 10.06 3.15
C LEU A 136 -3.54 10.46 2.83
N LYS A 137 -3.03 10.15 1.63
CA LYS A 137 -1.69 10.60 1.22
C LYS A 137 -1.61 12.12 1.07
N GLU A 138 -2.71 12.78 0.75
CA GLU A 138 -2.76 14.25 0.67
C GLU A 138 -2.74 14.90 2.05
N SER A 139 -3.41 14.30 3.04
CA SER A 139 -3.48 14.82 4.41
C SER A 139 -2.34 14.37 5.33
N LEU A 140 -1.80 13.16 5.11
CA LEU A 140 -0.76 12.51 5.92
C LEU A 140 0.44 12.08 5.04
N PRO A 141 1.13 13.02 4.36
CA PRO A 141 2.19 12.71 3.39
C PRO A 141 3.41 12.01 4.00
N GLU A 142 3.58 12.06 5.32
CA GLU A 142 4.64 11.38 6.05
C GLU A 142 4.38 9.87 6.26
N ILE A 143 3.17 9.39 6.01
CA ILE A 143 2.80 7.97 6.13
C ILE A 143 2.74 7.37 4.72
N PRO A 144 3.64 6.43 4.38
CA PRO A 144 3.56 5.72 3.11
C PRO A 144 2.23 4.96 2.98
N SER A 145 1.59 5.01 1.80
CA SER A 145 0.26 4.39 1.60
C SER A 145 0.25 2.88 1.87
N GLU A 146 1.39 2.21 1.70
CA GLU A 146 1.60 0.80 2.04
C GLU A 146 1.49 0.50 3.54
N HIS A 147 1.61 1.51 4.40
CA HIS A 147 1.42 1.40 5.86
C HIS A 147 -0.02 1.68 6.29
N ILE A 148 -0.93 1.94 5.34
CA ILE A 148 -2.36 2.11 5.59
C ILE A 148 -3.08 0.83 5.17
N PHE A 149 -3.59 0.08 6.14
CA PHE A 149 -4.25 -1.20 5.94
C PHE A 149 -5.76 -1.07 6.15
N LEU A 150 -6.54 -1.59 5.23
CA LEU A 150 -7.99 -1.67 5.35
C LEU A 150 -8.40 -3.14 5.52
N ASN A 151 -9.31 -3.41 6.45
CA ASN A 151 -9.92 -4.72 6.65
C ASN A 151 -11.45 -4.57 6.74
N ALA A 152 -12.18 -5.52 6.18
CA ALA A 152 -13.63 -5.59 6.25
C ALA A 152 -14.05 -6.59 7.32
N THR A 153 -15.12 -6.31 8.06
CA THR A 153 -15.70 -7.27 9.02
C THR A 153 -16.42 -8.45 8.36
N HIS A 154 -16.61 -8.38 7.04
CA HIS A 154 -17.33 -9.36 6.25
C HIS A 154 -18.83 -9.45 6.60
N THR A 155 -19.44 -8.31 6.91
CA THR A 155 -20.88 -8.22 7.11
C THR A 155 -21.63 -8.28 5.79
N HIS A 156 -22.70 -9.08 5.74
CA HIS A 156 -23.61 -9.19 4.58
C HIS A 156 -24.82 -8.24 4.69
N ALA A 157 -24.70 -7.21 5.52
CA ALA A 157 -25.74 -6.20 5.76
C ALA A 157 -25.27 -4.77 5.42
N ALA A 158 -24.14 -4.64 4.72
CA ALA A 158 -23.54 -3.38 4.32
C ALA A 158 -23.75 -3.07 2.82
N PRO A 159 -23.56 -1.82 2.39
CA PRO A 159 -23.69 -1.42 1.00
C PRO A 159 -22.75 -2.19 0.06
N LEU A 160 -23.21 -2.44 -1.17
CA LEU A 160 -22.35 -2.77 -2.29
C LEU A 160 -21.57 -1.53 -2.69
N ILE A 161 -20.26 -1.63 -2.55
CA ILE A 161 -19.32 -0.57 -2.90
C ILE A 161 -18.51 -1.06 -4.09
N ASN A 162 -18.73 -0.48 -5.26
CA ASN A 162 -18.05 -0.85 -6.50
C ASN A 162 -18.07 0.35 -7.45
N ASN A 163 -17.08 0.51 -8.31
CA ASN A 163 -16.96 1.67 -9.19
C ASN A 163 -17.75 1.56 -10.51
N ASP A 164 -18.13 0.36 -10.96
CA ASP A 164 -18.48 0.14 -12.37
C ASP A 164 -19.92 -0.36 -12.59
N ILE A 165 -20.61 -0.85 -11.56
CA ILE A 165 -21.88 -1.56 -11.76
C ILE A 165 -23.05 -0.78 -11.16
N ASN A 166 -23.90 -0.20 -12.02
CA ASN A 166 -25.21 0.29 -11.60
C ASN A 166 -26.23 -0.85 -11.51
N SER A 167 -27.38 -0.58 -10.89
CA SER A 167 -28.44 -1.58 -10.67
C SER A 167 -28.97 -2.18 -11.98
N LEU A 168 -29.05 -1.38 -13.04
CA LEU A 168 -29.50 -1.83 -14.37
C LEU A 168 -28.51 -2.85 -14.97
N GLU A 169 -27.21 -2.62 -14.85
CA GLU A 169 -26.19 -3.53 -15.35
C GLU A 169 -26.06 -4.80 -14.49
N ALA A 170 -26.08 -4.66 -13.16
CA ALA A 170 -26.01 -5.81 -12.25
C ALA A 170 -27.24 -6.73 -12.36
N TYR A 171 -28.43 -6.14 -12.47
CA TYR A 171 -29.68 -6.84 -12.19
C TYR A 171 -30.77 -6.65 -13.25
N GLY A 172 -30.51 -5.87 -14.31
CA GLY A 172 -31.48 -5.62 -15.38
C GLY A 172 -32.63 -4.69 -14.99
N ILE A 173 -32.54 -4.01 -13.84
CA ILE A 173 -33.59 -3.13 -13.31
C ILE A 173 -32.93 -1.83 -12.84
N ASP A 174 -33.47 -0.70 -13.30
CA ASP A 174 -33.10 0.62 -12.80
C ASP A 174 -33.79 0.89 -11.46
N LEU A 175 -33.00 1.24 -10.44
CA LEU A 175 -33.45 1.42 -9.06
C LEU A 175 -33.06 2.82 -8.61
N ASP A 176 -34.00 3.55 -7.99
CA ASP A 176 -33.74 4.86 -7.38
C ASP A 176 -33.07 4.68 -6.00
N ILE A 177 -31.76 4.44 -6.06
CA ILE A 177 -30.89 4.15 -4.91
C ILE A 177 -29.58 4.91 -5.06
N MET A 178 -28.83 5.09 -3.97
CA MET A 178 -27.43 5.47 -4.09
C MET A 178 -26.67 4.33 -4.78
N SER A 179 -26.06 4.64 -5.92
CA SER A 179 -25.34 3.67 -6.73
C SER A 179 -24.10 3.14 -6.00
N PRO A 180 -23.56 1.97 -6.38
CA PRO A 180 -22.34 1.45 -5.78
C PRO A 180 -21.13 2.40 -5.89
N SER A 181 -21.05 3.20 -6.95
CA SER A 181 -19.97 4.17 -7.15
C SER A 181 -20.14 5.41 -6.29
N GLU A 182 -21.37 5.91 -6.12
CA GLU A 182 -21.67 6.94 -5.13
C GLU A 182 -21.39 6.44 -3.70
N CYS A 183 -21.73 5.17 -3.40
CA CYS A 183 -21.37 4.55 -2.12
C CYS A 183 -19.86 4.50 -1.93
N LEU A 184 -19.10 4.16 -2.99
CA LEU A 184 -17.64 4.17 -2.96
C LEU A 184 -17.09 5.55 -2.59
N GLU A 185 -17.55 6.61 -3.24
CA GLU A 185 -17.10 7.98 -2.94
C GLU A 185 -17.48 8.41 -1.52
N PHE A 186 -18.74 8.20 -1.15
CA PHE A 186 -19.30 8.58 0.16
C PHE A 186 -18.56 7.88 1.30
N VAL A 187 -18.45 6.54 1.25
CA VAL A 187 -17.80 5.75 2.29
C VAL A 187 -16.29 6.02 2.33
N SER A 188 -15.63 6.21 1.18
CA SER A 188 -14.20 6.56 1.16
C SER A 188 -13.93 7.86 1.92
N SER A 189 -14.76 8.89 1.70
CA SER A 189 -14.64 10.18 2.39
C SER A 189 -14.75 10.00 3.90
N LEU A 190 -15.80 9.33 4.38
CA LEU A 190 -16.04 9.17 5.82
C LEU A 190 -15.00 8.27 6.50
N ILE A 191 -14.49 7.24 5.81
CA ILE A 191 -13.35 6.45 6.32
C ILE A 191 -12.15 7.37 6.59
N THR A 192 -11.86 8.32 5.70
CA THR A 192 -10.66 9.17 5.85
C THR A 192 -10.75 10.14 7.02
N GLU A 193 -11.95 10.44 7.53
CA GLU A 193 -12.12 11.25 8.74
C GLU A 193 -11.67 10.54 10.02
N THR A 194 -11.46 9.22 9.97
CA THR A 194 -11.01 8.42 11.13
C THR A 194 -9.50 8.39 11.32
N ALA A 195 -8.73 8.80 10.31
CA ALA A 195 -7.27 8.66 10.25
C ALA A 195 -6.57 10.03 10.31
#